data_AF-A0A7W1TB29-F1
#
_entry.id   AF-A0A7W1TB29-F1
#
_cell.length_a   1.000
_cell.length_b   1.000
_cell.length_c   1.000
_cell.angle_alpha   90.00
_cell.angle_beta   90.00
_cell.angle_gamma   90.00
#
_symmetry.space_group_name_H-M   'P 1'
#
loop_
_entity.id
_entity.type
_entity.pdbx_description
1 polymer ?
#
loop_
_entity_poly.entity_id
_entity_poly.type
_entity_poly.pdbx_seq_one_letter_code
_entity_poly.pdbx_strand_id
1 'polypeptide(L)'
;MRAPAVITLLSSLLLCSAAGLRAVEGERIAQAADGSLTLPAEAALLIGDLRRQEMQRPTIGFWGQLSDYVRWQVRVARPGRYMVHLLYAIDRAGCRRSVCRVQVGDAQVEAGLPMTSSWYVFSRIQMGPITLAAQATSVEVHAVEMEGVGLMNLQEVRLVPVP
;
A
#
# COMPACT_ATOMS: atom_id res chain seq x y z
N MET A 1 -8.18 -66.74 46.79
CA MET A 1 -8.80 -65.76 47.72
C MET A 1 -8.94 -64.43 47.00
N ARG A 2 -10.17 -63.88 46.99
CA ARG A 2 -10.67 -62.50 46.81
C ARG A 2 -9.96 -61.49 45.85
N ALA A 3 -10.78 -60.93 44.95
CA ALA A 3 -10.64 -59.74 44.08
C ALA A 3 -10.56 -58.40 44.89
N PRO A 4 -10.61 -57.15 44.33
CA PRO A 4 -10.92 -56.70 42.94
C PRO A 4 -10.22 -55.41 42.39
N ALA A 5 -10.61 -55.03 41.14
CA ALA A 5 -10.78 -53.68 40.52
C ALA A 5 -9.55 -52.72 40.41
N VAL A 6 -9.36 -51.92 39.36
CA VAL A 6 -10.17 -50.75 38.94
C VAL A 6 -9.78 -50.29 37.53
N ILE A 7 -10.79 -49.83 36.78
CA ILE A 7 -10.77 -49.19 35.45
C ILE A 7 -10.18 -47.77 35.52
N THR A 8 -9.36 -47.34 34.55
CA THR A 8 -9.31 -45.92 34.15
C THR A 8 -8.97 -45.76 32.67
N LEU A 9 -9.90 -45.14 31.93
CA LEU A 9 -9.79 -44.64 30.56
C LEU A 9 -9.02 -43.31 30.55
N LEU A 10 -8.10 -43.12 29.60
CA LEU A 10 -7.57 -41.81 29.17
C LEU A 10 -7.40 -41.88 27.64
N SER A 11 -8.32 -41.35 26.84
CA SER A 11 -8.43 -39.94 26.42
C SER A 11 -7.24 -39.46 25.58
N SER A 12 -7.22 -39.85 24.31
CA SER A 12 -6.30 -39.30 23.31
C SER A 12 -6.90 -38.02 22.70
N LEU A 13 -6.70 -36.89 23.36
CA LEU A 13 -6.87 -35.57 22.74
C LEU A 13 -5.69 -35.33 21.80
N LEU A 14 -5.93 -35.33 20.49
CA LEU A 14 -5.01 -34.71 19.54
C LEU A 14 -4.99 -33.20 19.82
N LEU A 15 -3.95 -32.74 20.53
CA LEU A 15 -3.55 -31.33 20.45
C LEU A 15 -3.01 -31.08 19.04
N CYS A 16 -3.87 -30.57 18.17
CA CYS A 16 -3.43 -29.91 16.96
C CYS A 16 -2.66 -28.65 17.41
N SER A 17 -1.33 -28.72 17.39
CA SER A 17 -0.50 -27.53 17.60
C SER A 17 -0.81 -26.58 16.44
N ALA A 18 -1.61 -25.55 16.73
CA ALA A 18 -1.64 -24.36 15.91
C ALA A 18 -0.26 -23.71 16.04
N ALA A 19 0.70 -24.22 15.25
CA ALA A 19 1.90 -23.48 14.90
C ALA A 19 1.38 -22.20 14.25
N GLY A 20 1.30 -21.14 15.06
CA GLY A 20 0.83 -19.85 14.62
C GLY A 20 1.59 -19.49 13.38
N LEU A 21 0.89 -19.46 12.24
CA LEU A 21 1.33 -18.65 11.13
C LEU A 21 1.42 -17.23 11.70
N ARG A 22 2.60 -16.86 12.19
CA ARG A 22 3.01 -15.47 12.17
C ARG A 22 2.95 -15.14 10.70
N ALA A 23 1.89 -14.44 10.29
CA ALA A 23 1.93 -13.65 9.08
C ALA A 23 3.29 -12.97 9.13
N VAL A 24 4.14 -13.26 8.14
CA VAL A 24 5.39 -12.54 7.97
C VAL A 24 4.95 -11.12 7.73
N GLU A 25 4.87 -10.32 8.80
CA GLU A 25 4.69 -8.88 8.68
C GLU A 25 5.89 -8.44 7.86
N GLY A 26 5.65 -8.20 6.58
CA GLY A 26 6.66 -7.65 5.68
C GLY A 26 7.29 -6.44 6.36
N GLU A 27 8.58 -6.25 6.11
CA GLU A 27 9.34 -5.15 6.68
C GLU A 27 8.58 -3.83 6.48
N ARG A 28 8.22 -3.20 7.60
CA ARG A 28 7.47 -1.94 7.57
C ARG A 28 8.44 -0.82 7.21
N ILE A 29 8.05 0.03 6.28
CA ILE A 29 8.82 1.23 5.95
C ILE A 29 8.72 2.20 7.14
N ALA A 30 9.88 2.57 7.68
CA ALA A 30 10.00 3.54 8.77
C ALA A 30 10.16 4.96 8.23
N GLN A 31 9.74 5.95 9.03
CA GLN A 31 10.03 7.35 8.75
C GLN A 31 11.53 7.63 8.78
N ALA A 32 11.98 8.48 7.85
CA ALA A 32 13.31 9.06 7.87
C ALA A 32 13.49 10.02 9.06
N ALA A 33 14.73 10.44 9.30
CA ALA A 33 15.08 11.34 10.41
C ALA A 33 14.38 12.71 10.34
N ASP A 34 13.98 13.16 9.14
CA ASP A 34 13.20 14.38 8.92
C ASP A 34 11.68 14.16 9.14
N GLY A 35 11.24 12.91 9.38
CA GLY A 35 9.84 12.52 9.51
C GLY A 35 9.19 12.08 8.21
N SER A 36 9.85 12.21 7.05
CA SER A 36 9.26 11.82 5.78
C SER A 36 9.13 10.30 5.62
N LEU A 37 8.14 9.87 4.83
CA LEU A 37 8.03 8.49 4.32
C LEU A 37 8.25 8.51 2.82
N THR A 38 9.13 7.63 2.33
CA THR A 38 9.33 7.40 0.88
C THR A 38 8.94 5.96 0.59
N LEU A 39 7.97 5.79 -0.30
CA LEU A 39 7.32 4.51 -0.59
C LEU A 39 7.55 4.18 -2.08
N PRO A 40 8.63 3.45 -2.41
CA PRO A 40 8.96 3.15 -3.79
C PRO A 40 8.07 2.03 -4.34
N ALA A 41 7.87 2.04 -5.66
CA ALA A 41 7.15 1.00 -6.39
C ALA A 41 7.67 -0.43 -6.14
N GLU A 42 8.98 -0.59 -5.90
CA GLU A 42 9.64 -1.85 -5.57
C GLU A 42 9.12 -2.50 -4.28
N ALA A 43 8.78 -1.68 -3.28
CA ALA A 43 8.32 -2.15 -1.98
C ALA A 43 6.79 -2.32 -1.91
N ALA A 44 6.07 -2.05 -2.99
CA ALA A 44 4.62 -2.09 -3.01
C ALA A 44 4.09 -3.51 -3.13
N LEU A 45 3.09 -3.85 -2.32
CA LEU A 45 2.18 -4.96 -2.58
C LEU A 45 1.17 -4.52 -3.64
N LEU A 46 0.96 -5.35 -4.65
CA LEU A 46 -0.01 -5.12 -5.73
C LEU A 46 -1.27 -5.94 -5.45
N ILE A 47 -2.44 -5.30 -5.50
CA ILE A 47 -3.72 -5.96 -5.30
C ILE A 47 -4.62 -5.68 -6.51
N GLY A 48 -4.92 -6.73 -7.26
CA GLY A 48 -5.58 -6.64 -8.57
C GLY A 48 -4.62 -7.08 -9.68
N ASP A 49 -4.87 -6.60 -10.90
CA ASP A 49 -4.13 -7.02 -12.10
C ASP A 49 -2.94 -6.12 -12.46
N LEU A 50 -2.52 -5.27 -11.52
CA LEU A 50 -1.37 -4.37 -11.69
C LEU A 50 -0.08 -5.15 -11.93
N ARG A 51 0.86 -4.49 -12.62
CA ARG A 51 2.18 -5.08 -12.86
C ARG A 51 3.28 -4.12 -12.49
N ARG A 52 4.31 -4.66 -11.84
CA ARG A 52 5.60 -3.99 -11.71
C ARG A 52 6.42 -4.24 -12.97
N GLN A 53 7.00 -3.17 -13.49
CA GLN A 53 7.91 -3.18 -14.63
C GLN A 53 9.26 -2.60 -14.21
N GLU A 54 10.32 -3.30 -14.58
CA GLU A 54 11.68 -2.80 -14.45
C GLU A 54 12.00 -1.96 -15.69
N MET A 55 11.86 -0.64 -15.56
CA MET A 55 12.27 0.33 -16.57
C MET A 55 13.60 0.96 -16.15
N GLN A 56 13.78 2.28 -16.31
CA GLN A 56 14.89 3.00 -15.67
C GLN A 56 14.78 2.99 -14.13
N ARG A 57 13.54 2.94 -13.62
CA ARG A 57 13.20 2.71 -12.20
C ARG A 57 12.02 1.74 -12.12
N PRO A 58 11.90 0.95 -11.04
CA PRO A 58 10.71 0.15 -10.78
C PRO A 58 9.46 1.01 -10.89
N THR A 59 8.50 0.57 -11.68
CA THR A 59 7.28 1.31 -11.97
C THR A 59 6.09 0.37 -11.92
N ILE A 60 4.98 0.82 -11.34
CA ILE A 60 3.72 0.08 -11.29
C ILE A 60 2.78 0.65 -12.34
N GLY A 61 2.38 -0.18 -13.29
CA GLY A 61 1.43 0.15 -14.34
C GLY A 61 0.31 -0.86 -14.43
N PHE A 62 -0.41 -0.84 -15.55
CA PHE A 62 -1.52 -1.76 -15.86
C PHE A 62 -2.69 -1.71 -14.87
N TRP A 63 -3.01 -0.50 -14.41
CA TRP A 63 -4.26 -0.24 -13.68
C TRP A 63 -5.44 -0.41 -14.64
N GLY A 64 -6.22 -1.47 -14.46
CA GLY A 64 -7.30 -1.85 -15.37
C GLY A 64 -8.69 -1.84 -14.73
N GLN A 65 -8.78 -1.92 -13.39
CA GLN A 65 -10.04 -1.95 -12.64
C GLN A 65 -10.05 -0.90 -11.52
N LEU A 66 -11.22 -0.38 -11.17
CA LEU A 66 -11.36 0.53 -10.02
C LEU A 66 -11.07 -0.17 -8.67
N SER A 67 -11.09 -1.50 -8.65
CA SER A 67 -10.68 -2.30 -7.49
C SER A 67 -9.16 -2.48 -7.38
N ASP A 68 -8.38 -2.04 -8.38
CA ASP A 68 -6.92 -2.14 -8.34
C ASP A 68 -6.36 -1.12 -7.34
N TYR A 69 -5.47 -1.59 -6.47
CA TYR A 69 -4.74 -0.72 -5.58
C TYR A 69 -3.36 -1.28 -5.23
N VAL A 70 -2.50 -0.38 -4.77
CA VAL A 70 -1.18 -0.73 -4.25
C VAL A 70 -1.10 -0.41 -2.77
N ARG A 71 -0.32 -1.18 -2.02
CA ARG A 71 -0.21 -1.07 -0.56
C ARG A 71 1.24 -1.14 -0.10
N TRP A 72 1.60 -0.30 0.84
CA TRP A 72 2.82 -0.42 1.65
C TRP A 72 2.45 -0.58 3.11
N GLN A 73 3.21 -1.38 3.85
CA GLN A 73 3.13 -1.41 5.31
C GLN A 73 4.13 -0.41 5.87
N VAL A 74 3.69 0.47 6.77
CA VAL A 74 4.51 1.55 7.31
C VAL A 74 4.42 1.64 8.83
N ARG A 75 5.40 2.30 9.43
CA ARG A 75 5.33 2.77 10.82
C ARG A 75 5.51 4.28 10.86
N VAL A 76 4.42 4.97 11.22
CA VAL A 76 4.44 6.40 11.52
C VAL A 76 4.89 6.55 12.98
N ALA A 77 6.10 7.06 13.20
CA ALA A 77 6.65 7.30 14.52
C ALA A 77 6.37 8.74 15.02
N ARG A 78 6.29 9.70 14.09
CA ARG A 78 6.03 11.12 14.36
C ARG A 78 4.63 11.48 13.86
N PRO A 79 3.66 11.74 14.74
CA PRO A 79 2.36 12.22 14.30
C PRO A 79 2.48 13.64 13.75
N GLY A 80 1.50 14.07 12.96
CA GLY A 80 1.49 15.42 12.40
C GLY A 80 0.78 15.51 11.05
N ARG A 81 0.92 16.67 10.42
CA ARG A 81 0.37 16.91 9.08
C ARG A 81 1.43 16.61 8.02
N TYR A 82 1.04 15.88 6.99
CA TYR A 82 1.94 15.42 5.93
C TYR A 82 1.39 15.77 4.57
N MET A 83 2.17 16.46 3.75
CA MET A 83 1.86 16.67 2.34
C MET A 83 2.13 15.37 1.56
N VAL A 84 1.13 14.95 0.79
CA VAL A 84 1.22 13.74 -0.05
C VAL A 84 1.67 14.12 -1.46
N HIS A 85 2.70 13.44 -1.93
CA HIS A 85 3.22 13.57 -3.29
C HIS A 85 3.24 12.22 -3.99
N LEU A 86 2.98 12.24 -5.29
CA LEU A 86 3.17 11.09 -6.19
C LEU A 86 4.20 11.45 -7.25
N LEU A 87 5.08 10.50 -7.60
CA LEU A 87 5.86 10.54 -8.83
C LEU A 87 5.23 9.55 -9.81
N TYR A 88 4.62 10.09 -10.87
CA TYR A 88 3.78 9.31 -11.77
C TYR A 88 3.86 9.82 -13.23
N ALA A 89 3.40 8.99 -14.15
CA ALA A 89 3.28 9.31 -15.57
C ALA A 89 1.91 8.88 -16.11
N ILE A 90 1.33 9.68 -16.99
CA ILE A 90 0.09 9.37 -17.73
C ILE A 90 0.23 9.89 -19.15
N ASP A 91 -0.04 9.04 -20.13
CA ASP A 91 0.01 9.38 -21.55
C ASP A 91 -1.17 10.25 -22.00
N ARG A 92 -0.85 11.41 -22.59
CA ARG A 92 -1.86 12.42 -22.96
C ARG A 92 -2.86 11.93 -24.00
N ALA A 93 -2.49 10.98 -24.86
CA ALA A 93 -3.39 10.49 -25.90
C ALA A 93 -4.33 9.38 -25.38
N GLY A 94 -3.93 8.66 -24.33
CA GLY A 94 -4.63 7.48 -23.83
C GLY A 94 -5.69 7.70 -22.75
N CYS A 95 -5.61 8.78 -21.96
CA CYS A 95 -6.60 9.04 -20.90
C CYS A 95 -7.18 10.46 -20.96
N ARG A 96 -8.41 10.59 -20.46
CA ARG A 96 -9.16 11.86 -20.43
C ARG A 96 -9.29 12.37 -19.00
N ARG A 97 -9.51 11.46 -18.05
CA ARG A 97 -9.66 11.77 -16.64
C ARG A 97 -9.12 10.62 -15.79
N SER A 98 -8.27 10.96 -14.84
CA SER A 98 -7.68 10.04 -13.89
C SER A 98 -7.76 10.66 -12.51
N VAL A 99 -8.39 9.96 -11.56
CA VAL A 99 -8.48 10.39 -10.16
C VAL A 99 -8.03 9.23 -9.29
N CYS A 100 -7.16 9.52 -8.32
CA CYS A 100 -6.70 8.54 -7.35
C CYS A 100 -6.87 9.05 -5.93
N ARG A 101 -6.94 8.11 -5.00
CA ARG A 101 -6.98 8.37 -3.56
C ARG A 101 -5.78 7.73 -2.89
N VAL A 102 -5.05 8.51 -2.10
CA VAL A 102 -4.04 8.01 -1.16
C VAL A 102 -4.70 7.89 0.21
N GLN A 103 -4.66 6.70 0.80
CA GLN A 103 -5.21 6.41 2.11
C GLN A 103 -4.10 5.93 3.06
N VAL A 104 -4.12 6.41 4.30
CA VAL A 104 -3.19 6.04 5.37
C VAL A 104 -3.98 5.76 6.65
N GLY A 105 -4.24 4.48 6.94
CA GLY A 105 -5.24 4.11 7.94
C GLY A 105 -6.60 4.74 7.61
N ASP A 106 -7.10 5.59 8.50
CA ASP A 106 -8.38 6.30 8.33
C ASP A 106 -8.25 7.67 7.62
N ALA A 107 -7.02 8.18 7.46
CA ALA A 107 -6.78 9.46 6.79
C ALA A 107 -6.67 9.24 5.27
N GLN A 108 -7.21 10.17 4.47
CA GLN A 108 -7.16 10.06 3.02
C GLN A 108 -7.12 11.41 2.33
N VAL A 109 -6.56 11.42 1.13
CA VAL A 109 -6.61 12.55 0.19
C VAL A 109 -6.85 12.03 -1.21
N GLU A 110 -7.72 12.70 -1.95
CA GLU A 110 -8.04 12.38 -3.33
C GLU A 110 -7.60 13.54 -4.23
N ALA A 111 -7.06 13.22 -5.40
CA ALA A 111 -6.70 14.23 -6.38
C ALA A 111 -6.89 13.73 -7.81
N GLY A 112 -7.35 14.63 -8.68
CA GLY A 112 -7.22 14.45 -10.11
C GLY A 112 -5.75 14.47 -10.50
N LEU A 113 -5.36 13.58 -11.41
CA LEU A 113 -4.00 13.43 -11.91
C LEU A 113 -3.90 14.13 -13.26
N PRO A 114 -3.20 15.28 -13.34
CA PRO A 114 -2.88 15.90 -14.61
C PRO A 114 -2.16 14.91 -15.53
N MET A 115 -2.56 14.91 -16.80
CA MET A 115 -1.86 14.17 -17.84
C MET A 115 -0.43 14.73 -17.96
N THR A 116 0.55 13.83 -18.05
CA THR A 116 1.95 14.23 -18.22
C THR A 116 2.23 14.48 -19.72
N SER A 117 3.08 13.67 -20.34
CA SER A 117 3.28 13.68 -21.80
C SER A 117 3.13 12.29 -22.39
N SER A 118 3.80 11.29 -21.79
CA SER A 118 3.69 9.87 -22.15
C SER A 118 3.75 8.99 -20.92
N TRP A 119 3.54 7.68 -21.08
CA TRP A 119 3.72 6.67 -20.02
C TRP A 119 5.12 6.60 -19.40
N TYR A 120 6.09 7.31 -19.98
CA TYR A 120 7.50 7.27 -19.59
C TYR A 120 8.02 8.63 -19.09
N VAL A 121 7.21 9.68 -19.14
CA VAL A 121 7.59 11.03 -18.68
C VAL A 121 6.99 11.27 -17.31
N PHE A 122 7.79 11.04 -16.27
CA PHE A 122 7.35 11.14 -14.89
C PHE A 122 7.38 12.58 -14.38
N SER A 123 6.34 12.96 -13.64
CA SER A 123 6.24 14.25 -12.96
C SER A 123 5.75 14.07 -11.54
N ARG A 124 6.05 15.04 -10.68
CA ARG A 124 5.53 15.04 -9.30
C ARG A 124 4.26 15.87 -9.22
N ILE A 125 3.22 15.30 -8.63
CA ILE A 125 2.06 16.04 -8.14
C ILE A 125 2.11 16.15 -6.63
N GLN A 126 1.63 17.28 -6.13
CA GLN A 126 1.26 17.48 -4.74
C GLN A 126 -0.26 17.36 -4.64
N MET A 127 -0.77 16.35 -3.92
CA MET A 127 -2.22 16.11 -3.83
C MET A 127 -2.87 17.00 -2.77
N GLY A 128 -2.32 16.97 -1.56
CA GLY A 128 -2.85 17.67 -0.40
C GLY A 128 -2.36 17.03 0.89
N PRO A 129 -2.54 17.73 2.03
CA PRO A 129 -2.05 17.23 3.30
C PRO A 129 -3.05 16.30 4.00
N ILE A 130 -2.53 15.32 4.73
CA ILE A 130 -3.27 14.43 5.62
C ILE A 130 -2.70 14.48 7.04
N THR A 131 -3.53 14.26 8.06
CA THR A 131 -3.08 14.20 9.45
C THR A 131 -2.88 12.74 9.85
N LEU A 132 -1.68 12.42 10.35
CA LEU A 132 -1.29 11.07 10.75
C LEU A 132 -1.10 10.99 12.26
N ALA A 133 -1.62 9.91 12.86
CA ALA A 133 -1.29 9.49 14.21
C ALA A 133 -0.01 8.62 14.21
N ALA A 134 0.65 8.50 15.35
CA ALA A 134 1.75 7.56 15.52
C ALA A 134 1.19 6.14 15.61
N GLN A 135 1.40 5.32 14.56
CA GLN A 135 0.87 3.97 14.47
C GLN A 135 1.63 3.13 13.43
N ALA A 136 1.54 1.81 13.57
CA ALA A 136 1.77 0.90 12.46
C ALA A 136 0.48 0.83 11.62
N THR A 137 0.59 1.09 10.31
CA THR A 137 -0.58 1.16 9.42
C THR A 137 -0.16 0.86 7.98
N SER A 138 -1.10 0.89 7.04
CA SER A 138 -0.83 0.83 5.61
C SER A 138 -0.89 2.21 4.97
N VAL A 139 -0.16 2.39 3.87
CA VAL A 139 -0.39 3.44 2.89
C VAL A 139 -0.88 2.76 1.61
N GLU A 140 -1.97 3.26 1.04
CA GLU A 140 -2.62 2.68 -0.12
C GLU A 140 -2.89 3.72 -1.19
N VAL A 141 -2.78 3.34 -2.46
CA VAL A 141 -3.22 4.17 -3.59
C VAL A 141 -4.29 3.43 -4.36
N HIS A 142 -5.48 4.01 -4.40
CA HIS A 142 -6.67 3.46 -5.05
C HIS A 142 -7.01 4.24 -6.31
N ALA A 143 -7.44 3.53 -7.35
CA ALA A 143 -8.15 4.15 -8.46
C ALA A 143 -9.53 4.64 -7.99
N VAL A 144 -9.91 5.86 -8.37
CA VAL A 144 -11.25 6.41 -8.10
C VAL A 144 -12.00 6.68 -9.40
N GLU A 145 -11.30 7.21 -10.40
CA GLU A 145 -11.86 7.45 -11.72
C GLU A 145 -10.78 7.17 -12.77
N MET A 146 -11.17 6.46 -13.83
CA MET A 146 -10.30 6.10 -14.95
C MET A 146 -11.10 6.17 -16.25
N GLU A 147 -10.98 7.27 -16.97
CA GLU A 147 -11.48 7.40 -18.34
C GLU A 147 -10.35 7.24 -19.34
N GLY A 148 -10.34 6.13 -20.08
CA GLY A 148 -9.34 5.83 -21.09
C GLY A 148 -8.70 4.46 -20.87
N VAL A 149 -7.39 4.37 -21.15
CA VAL A 149 -6.66 3.10 -21.18
C VAL A 149 -6.04 2.68 -19.84
N GLY A 150 -6.20 3.48 -18.76
CA GLY A 150 -5.74 3.16 -17.41
C GLY A 150 -5.61 4.38 -16.48
N LEU A 151 -5.15 4.16 -15.24
CA LEU A 151 -4.95 5.24 -14.25
C LEU A 151 -3.65 6.02 -14.48
N MET A 152 -2.51 5.34 -14.29
CA MET A 152 -1.16 5.93 -14.30
C MET A 152 -0.06 4.85 -14.34
N ASN A 153 1.17 5.28 -14.60
CA ASN A 153 2.38 4.58 -14.19
C ASN A 153 2.92 5.26 -12.91
N LEU A 154 3.07 4.52 -11.81
CA LEU A 154 3.48 5.04 -10.49
C LEU A 154 4.88 4.55 -10.11
N GLN A 155 5.76 5.47 -9.70
CA GLN A 155 7.10 5.12 -9.19
C GLN A 155 7.24 5.29 -7.67
N GLU A 156 6.55 6.27 -7.09
CA GLU A 156 6.81 6.66 -5.70
C GLU A 156 5.60 7.38 -5.11
N VAL A 157 5.31 7.07 -3.85
CA VAL A 157 4.50 7.93 -2.96
C VAL A 157 5.45 8.51 -1.91
N ARG A 158 5.37 9.82 -1.66
CA ARG A 158 6.14 10.47 -0.60
C ARG A 158 5.22 11.27 0.32
N LEU A 159 5.37 11.08 1.62
CA LEU A 159 4.70 11.87 2.65
C LEU A 159 5.74 12.75 3.33
N VAL A 160 5.52 14.06 3.29
CA VAL A 160 6.49 15.05 3.76
C VAL A 160 5.84 15.86 4.89
N PRO A 161 6.45 15.94 6.10
CA PRO A 161 5.91 16.78 7.16
C PRO A 161 5.69 18.22 6.68
N VAL A 162 4.56 18.79 7.07
CA VAL A 162 4.27 20.21 6.90
C VAL A 162 4.51 20.90 8.25
N PRO A 163 5.26 22.02 8.29
CA PRO A 163 5.43 22.82 9.50
C PRO A 163 4.11 23.28 10.12
#